data_AF-A0A3M1KP15-F1
#
_entry.id   AF-A0A3M1KP15-F1
#
_cell.length_a   1.000
_cell.length_b   1.000
_cell.length_c   1.000
_cell.angle_alpha   90.00
_cell.angle_beta   90.00
_cell.angle_gamma   90.00
#
_symmetry.space_group_name_H-M   'P 1'
#
loop_
_entity.id
_entity.type
_entity.pdbx_description
1 polymer ?
#
loop_
_entity_poly.entity_id
_entity_poly.type
_entity_poly.pdbx_seq_one_letter_code
_entity_poly.pdbx_strand_id
1 'polypeptide(L)'
;MAPELTLPAPAKLNLFLHINGRRPDGYHELQTLFQLLDYGDTLTFSSRDDAQLTLGSDWNEVPPDDNLSLRAARHLQKEAGVRGGAHIELVKR
;
A
#
# COMPACT_ATOMS: atom_id res chain seq x y z
N MET A 1 -19.40 16.77 2.34
CA MET A 1 -18.30 15.83 2.60
C MET A 1 -17.44 15.80 1.34
N ALA A 2 -16.12 15.87 1.48
CA ALA A 2 -15.21 15.69 0.34
C ALA A 2 -15.48 14.31 -0.29
N PRO A 3 -15.27 14.14 -1.61
CA PRO A 3 -15.45 12.83 -2.24
C PRO A 3 -14.48 11.82 -1.61
N GLU A 4 -15.00 10.64 -1.27
CA GLU A 4 -14.22 9.51 -0.79
C GLU A 4 -14.06 8.47 -1.89
N LEU A 5 -12.87 7.86 -1.97
CA LEU A 5 -12.58 6.75 -2.86
C LEU A 5 -12.24 5.52 -2.01
N THR A 6 -13.05 4.47 -2.12
CA THR A 6 -12.82 3.20 -1.42
C THR A 6 -12.45 2.11 -2.42
N LEU A 7 -11.34 1.41 -2.17
CA LEU A 7 -10.79 0.39 -3.05
C LEU A 7 -10.38 -0.87 -2.26
N PRO A 8 -10.53 -2.07 -2.85
CA PRO A 8 -10.00 -3.29 -2.27
C PRO A 8 -8.48 -3.39 -2.49
N ALA A 9 -7.77 -3.96 -1.53
CA ALA A 9 -6.37 -4.37 -1.64
C ALA A 9 -6.31 -5.91 -1.51
N PRO A 10 -6.48 -6.66 -2.62
CA PRO A 10 -6.59 -8.11 -2.57
C PRO A 10 -5.30 -8.76 -2.09
N ALA A 11 -5.44 -9.73 -1.19
CA ALA A 11 -4.38 -10.64 -0.82
C ALA A 11 -4.00 -11.52 -2.01
N LYS A 12 -2.79 -12.09 -1.93
CA LYS A 12 -2.28 -13.03 -2.93
C LYS A 12 -1.82 -14.33 -2.29
N LEU A 13 -1.80 -15.38 -3.09
CA LEU A 13 -1.03 -16.60 -2.85
C LEU A 13 0.06 -16.72 -3.91
N ASN A 14 1.16 -17.37 -3.53
CA ASN A 14 2.11 -17.91 -4.48
C ASN A 14 1.74 -19.39 -4.68
N LEU A 15 1.20 -19.77 -5.84
CA LEU A 15 0.80 -21.18 -6.08
C LEU A 15 2.01 -22.10 -6.23
N PHE A 16 3.16 -21.52 -6.57
CA PHE A 16 4.47 -22.12 -6.38
C PHE A 16 5.47 -21.00 -6.15
N LEU A 17 6.65 -21.32 -5.60
CA LEU A 17 7.75 -20.37 -5.43
C LEU A 17 9.08 -21.08 -5.69
N HIS A 18 9.73 -20.75 -6.79
CA HIS A 18 11.06 -21.24 -7.14
C HIS A 18 12.09 -20.12 -6.98
N ILE A 19 13.19 -20.43 -6.30
CA ILE A 19 14.33 -19.53 -6.10
C ILE A 19 15.40 -19.91 -7.13
N ASN A 20 15.64 -19.04 -8.10
CA ASN A 20 16.54 -19.32 -9.23
C ASN A 20 17.99 -18.91 -8.94
N GLY A 21 18.22 -18.06 -7.93
CA GLY A 21 19.54 -17.62 -7.54
C GLY A 21 19.51 -16.35 -6.70
N ARG A 22 20.69 -15.91 -6.27
CA ARG A 22 20.88 -14.66 -5.55
C ARG A 22 21.35 -13.57 -6.51
N ARG A 23 20.76 -12.39 -6.41
CA ARG A 23 21.08 -11.21 -7.21
C ARG A 23 22.18 -10.37 -6.53
N PRO A 24 22.91 -9.54 -7.31
CA PRO A 24 23.94 -8.64 -6.76
C PRO A 24 23.40 -7.59 -5.77
N ASP A 25 22.12 -7.24 -5.85
CA ASP A 25 21.45 -6.29 -4.95
C ASP A 25 21.00 -6.92 -3.61
N GLY A 26 21.35 -8.18 -3.37
CA GLY A 26 21.05 -8.90 -2.14
C GLY A 26 19.70 -9.63 -2.14
N TYR A 27 18.84 -9.43 -3.14
CA TYR A 27 17.57 -10.14 -3.29
C TYR A 27 17.76 -11.51 -3.98
N HIS A 28 16.69 -12.30 -4.06
CA HIS A 28 16.66 -13.54 -4.82
C HIS A 28 15.89 -13.34 -6.14
N GLU A 29 16.37 -14.00 -7.19
CA GLU A 29 15.61 -14.13 -8.43
C GLU A 29 14.54 -15.20 -8.23
N LEU A 30 13.27 -14.83 -8.43
CA LEU A 30 12.12 -15.67 -8.11
C LEU A 30 11.30 -15.98 -9.36
N GLN A 31 10.84 -17.22 -9.48
CA GLN A 31 9.78 -17.61 -10.39
C GLN A 31 8.58 -18.06 -9.54
N THR A 32 7.41 -17.48 -9.77
CA THR A 32 6.18 -17.75 -9.00
C THR A 32 4.97 -17.51 -9.89
N LEU A 33 3.86 -18.18 -9.60
CA LEU A 33 2.54 -17.83 -10.12
C LEU A 33 1.73 -17.18 -9.00
N PHE A 34 1.40 -15.90 -9.19
CA PHE A 34 0.54 -15.17 -8.27
C PHE A 34 -0.93 -15.47 -8.56
N GLN A 35 -1.67 -15.81 -7.51
CA GLN A 35 -3.14 -15.89 -7.54
C GLN A 35 -3.68 -14.81 -6.60
N LEU A 36 -4.40 -13.83 -7.16
CA LEU A 36 -5.17 -12.88 -6.35
C LEU A 36 -6.42 -13.55 -5.81
N LEU A 37 -6.79 -13.20 -4.59
CA LEU A 37 -7.99 -13.70 -3.92
C LEU A 37 -9.11 -12.64 -3.96
N ASP A 38 -10.34 -13.08 -3.75
CA ASP A 38 -11.48 -12.20 -3.40
C ASP A 38 -11.48 -11.82 -1.91
N TYR A 39 -10.31 -11.91 -1.26
CA TYR A 39 -10.06 -11.60 0.13
C TYR A 39 -8.93 -10.58 0.21
N GLY A 40 -9.03 -9.61 1.12
CA GLY A 40 -7.97 -8.65 1.35
C GLY A 40 -8.41 -7.45 2.18
N ASP A 41 -7.53 -6.48 2.28
CA ASP A 41 -7.78 -5.26 3.04
C ASP A 41 -8.70 -4.30 2.24
N THR A 42 -9.18 -3.25 2.91
CA THR A 42 -9.89 -2.13 2.25
C THR A 42 -9.18 -0.83 2.59
N LEU A 43 -8.97 0.00 1.57
CA LEU A 43 -8.41 1.35 1.71
C LEU A 43 -9.47 2.37 1.32
N THR A 44 -9.69 3.37 2.16
CA THR A 44 -10.51 4.54 1.84
C THR A 44 -9.63 5.79 1.85
N PHE A 45 -9.79 6.64 0.84
CA PHE A 45 -9.01 7.86 0.67
C PHE A 45 -9.92 9.07 0.69
N SER A 46 -9.56 10.09 1.47
CA SER A 46 -10.19 11.41 1.44
C SER A 46 -9.14 12.50 1.22
N SER A 47 -9.46 13.47 0.35
CA SER A 47 -8.57 14.58 0.05
C SER A 47 -8.45 15.55 1.22
N ARG A 48 -7.27 16.11 1.42
CA ARG A 48 -7.01 17.19 2.38
C ARG A 48 -6.53 18.45 1.66
N ASP A 49 -6.90 19.59 2.21
CA ASP A 49 -6.49 20.91 1.69
C ASP A 49 -5.08 21.32 2.15
N ASP A 50 -4.54 20.66 3.17
CA ASP A 50 -3.14 20.76 3.58
C ASP A 50 -2.26 19.70 2.88
N ALA A 51 -0.94 19.80 2.98
CA ALA A 51 -0.03 18.82 2.37
C ALA A 51 0.13 17.51 3.15
N GLN A 52 -0.63 17.32 4.24
CA GLN A 52 -0.40 16.22 5.18
C GLN A 52 -0.88 14.88 4.62
N LEU A 53 -0.13 13.84 4.94
CA LEU A 53 -0.50 12.46 4.65
C LEU A 53 -0.66 11.72 5.97
N THR A 54 -1.87 11.24 6.24
CA THR A 54 -2.19 10.53 7.48
C THR A 54 -2.77 9.16 7.17
N LEU A 55 -2.54 8.23 8.10
CA LEU A 55 -3.07 6.87 8.03
C LEU A 55 -3.82 6.57 9.33
N GLY A 56 -5.08 6.20 9.20
CA GLY A 56 -5.85 5.53 10.24
C GLY A 56 -5.92 4.03 9.94
N SER A 57 -5.85 3.22 10.99
CA SER A 57 -5.92 1.77 10.93
C SER A 57 -6.35 1.25 12.29
N ASP A 58 -7.19 0.22 12.31
CA ASP A 58 -7.48 -0.57 13.52
C ASP A 58 -6.31 -1.49 13.91
N TRP A 59 -5.33 -1.62 13.03
CA TRP A 59 -4.14 -2.42 13.19
C TRP A 59 -2.88 -1.55 13.21
N ASN A 60 -2.31 -1.35 14.40
CA ASN A 60 -1.23 -0.39 14.67
C ASN A 60 0.14 -1.06 14.97
N GLU A 61 0.38 -2.25 14.43
CA GLU A 61 1.66 -2.95 14.64
C GLU A 61 2.82 -2.36 13.82
N VAL A 62 2.52 -1.55 12.80
CA VAL A 62 3.53 -0.96 11.90
C VAL A 62 3.62 0.55 12.15
N PRO A 63 4.79 1.09 12.54
CA PRO A 63 4.99 2.52 12.68
C PRO A 63 4.67 3.29 11.37
N PRO A 64 4.14 4.52 11.45
CA PRO A 64 3.76 5.29 10.25
C PRO A 64 4.87 5.51 9.21
N ASP A 65 6.13 5.63 9.64
CA ASP A 65 7.26 5.83 8.74
C ASP A 65 7.63 4.56 7.96
N ASP A 66 7.40 3.40 8.55
CA ASP A 66 7.63 2.09 7.94
C ASP A 66 6.43 1.62 7.10
N ASN A 67 5.26 2.24 7.27
CA ASN A 67 4.06 1.85 6.57
C ASN A 67 4.15 2.13 5.05
N LEU A 68 4.02 1.06 4.26
CA LEU A 68 4.15 1.14 2.80
C LEU A 68 3.06 1.98 2.14
N SER A 69 1.85 2.08 2.71
CA SER A 69 0.77 2.91 2.17
C SER A 69 1.12 4.40 2.28
N LEU A 70 1.65 4.83 3.43
CA LEU A 70 2.12 6.20 3.61
C LEU A 70 3.35 6.52 2.76
N ARG A 71 4.29 5.57 2.64
CA ARG A 71 5.43 5.73 1.74
C ARG A 71 4.99 5.87 0.28
N ALA A 72 4.06 5.04 -0.18
CA ALA A 72 3.50 5.12 -1.53
C ALA A 72 2.80 6.47 -1.77
N ALA A 73 2.00 6.94 -0.81
CA ALA A 73 1.33 8.23 -0.90
C ALA A 73 2.32 9.40 -0.99
N ARG A 74 3.41 9.38 -0.20
CA ARG A 74 4.50 10.37 -0.28
C ARG A 74 5.15 10.39 -1.66
N HIS A 75 5.44 9.22 -2.22
CA HIS A 75 5.99 9.12 -3.57
C HIS A 75 5.02 9.66 -4.62
N LEU A 76 3.75 9.26 -4.55
CA LEU A 76 2.73 9.73 -5.50
C LEU A 76 2.53 11.26 -5.43
N GLN A 77 2.43 11.82 -4.22
CA GLN A 77 2.30 13.27 -4.02
C GLN A 77 3.46 14.03 -4.65
N LYS A 78 4.69 13.54 -4.45
CA LYS A 78 5.91 14.11 -5.03
C LYS A 78 5.93 14.01 -6.56
N GLU A 79 5.70 12.82 -7.12
CA GLU A 79 5.80 12.59 -8.58
C GLU A 79 4.66 13.26 -9.36
N ALA A 80 3.46 13.36 -8.77
CA ALA A 80 2.33 14.06 -9.37
C ALA A 80 2.42 15.60 -9.21
N GLY A 81 3.35 16.13 -8.41
CA GLY A 81 3.49 17.57 -8.15
C GLY A 81 2.30 18.18 -7.39
N VAL A 82 1.54 17.36 -6.66
CA VAL A 82 0.33 17.80 -5.93
C VAL A 82 0.73 18.40 -4.58
N ARG A 83 0.15 19.56 -4.24
CA ARG A 83 0.39 20.25 -2.96
C ARG A 83 -0.60 19.87 -1.86
N GLY A 84 -1.76 19.33 -2.25
CA GLY A 84 -2.74 18.79 -1.32
C GLY A 84 -2.32 17.44 -0.76
N GLY A 85 -3.02 17.02 0.28
CA GLY A 85 -2.73 15.85 1.09
C GLY A 85 -3.88 14.85 1.02
N ALA A 86 -3.77 13.81 1.84
CA ALA A 86 -4.78 12.76 1.91
C ALA A 86 -4.81 12.13 3.29
N HIS A 87 -6.01 11.78 3.75
CA HIS A 87 -6.19 10.81 4.80
C HIS A 87 -6.50 9.45 4.17
N ILE A 88 -5.78 8.43 4.63
CA ILE A 88 -5.94 7.04 4.22
C ILE A 88 -6.49 6.31 5.43
N GLU A 89 -7.62 5.62 5.28
CA GLU A 89 -8.12 4.67 6.25
C GLU A 89 -7.88 3.26 5.74
N LEU A 90 -7.23 2.43 6.54
CA LEU A 90 -6.92 1.04 6.23
C LEU A 90 -7.68 0.12 7.18
N VAL A 91 -8.56 -0.71 6.63
CA VAL A 91 -9.20 -1.80 7.35
C VAL A 91 -8.50 -3.10 6.98
N LYS A 92 -7.79 -3.69 7.94
CA LYS A 92 -7.11 -4.98 7.78
C LYS A 92 -8.10 -6.14 7.91
N ARG A 93 -7.92 -7.20 7.11
CA ARG A 93 -8.65 -8.47 7.25
C ARG A 93 -7.72 -9.65 7.45
#